data_AF-A0A957S6X0-F1
#
_entry.id   AF-A0A957S6X0-F1
#
_cell.length_a   1.000
_cell.length_b   1.000
_cell.length_c   1.000
_cell.angle_alpha   90.00
_cell.angle_beta   90.00
_cell.angle_gamma   90.00
#
_symmetry.space_group_name_H-M   'P 1'
#
loop_
_entity.id
_entity.type
_entity.pdbx_description
1 polymer ?
#
loop_
_entity_poly.entity_id
_entity_poly.type
_entity_poly.pdbx_seq_one_letter_code
_entity_poly.pdbx_strand_id
1 'polypeptide(L)'
;MAQATKRLSLLIRIPGEDEGQRAEALPTLTLQQLIAHTLREFRDNELLVGNPHAYSLEDGAGETLPLDIRLGELMLDEGTTLTLVEKPQPIPKKAQRAAERLYLREVRQSESVRLHWLPAVVGRRSEQLADNDLLVLDLSNWPSGQRVSRRHVALVQEDGYYVVQLLSANPVTLWRNDQPVVTLSEEGERHPIEAGDLIKFDRSDIQLKFIVQKAG
;
A
#
# COMPACT_ATOMS: atom_id res chain seq x y z
N MET A 1 -44.18 3.86 -5.92
CA MET A 1 -43.50 2.63 -6.41
C MET A 1 -42.08 3.02 -6.77
N ALA A 2 -41.07 2.45 -6.12
CA ALA A 2 -39.67 2.73 -6.45
C ALA A 2 -39.29 1.95 -7.70
N GLN A 3 -38.93 2.65 -8.77
CA GLN A 3 -38.39 2.04 -9.99
C GLN A 3 -37.06 1.36 -9.63
N ALA A 4 -36.94 0.06 -9.86
CA ALA A 4 -35.68 -0.66 -9.66
C ALA A 4 -34.63 -0.04 -10.60
N THR A 5 -33.66 0.67 -10.02
CA THR A 5 -32.57 1.26 -10.78
C THR A 5 -31.72 0.13 -11.36
N LYS A 6 -31.72 -0.02 -12.70
CA LYS A 6 -30.91 -1.03 -13.41
C LYS A 6 -29.44 -0.82 -13.04
N ARG A 7 -28.78 -1.87 -12.56
CA ARG A 7 -27.34 -1.86 -12.24
C ARG A 7 -26.52 -1.91 -13.53
N LEU A 8 -25.34 -1.31 -13.49
CA LEU A 8 -24.35 -1.37 -14.57
C LEU A 8 -23.43 -2.56 -14.29
N SER A 9 -23.25 -3.43 -15.30
CA SER A 9 -22.27 -4.52 -15.24
C SER A 9 -20.95 -4.01 -15.77
N LEU A 10 -19.90 -4.05 -14.95
CA LEU A 10 -18.55 -3.56 -15.25
C LEU A 10 -17.53 -4.69 -15.05
N LEU A 11 -16.35 -4.53 -15.64
CA LEU A 11 -15.16 -5.32 -15.30
C LEU A 11 -14.15 -4.38 -14.64
N ILE A 12 -13.66 -4.72 -13.45
CA ILE A 12 -12.69 -3.92 -12.71
C ILE A 12 -11.36 -4.68 -12.67
N ARG A 13 -10.34 -4.16 -13.35
CA ARG A 13 -8.97 -4.67 -13.25
C ARG A 13 -8.30 -4.09 -12.02
N ILE A 14 -7.83 -4.97 -11.14
CA ILE A 14 -7.10 -4.60 -9.92
C ILE A 14 -5.63 -5.02 -10.03
N PRO A 15 -4.69 -4.29 -9.42
CA PRO A 15 -3.28 -4.66 -9.41
C PRO A 15 -3.02 -6.10 -8.93
N GLY A 16 -2.26 -6.85 -9.72
CA GLY A 16 -1.87 -8.23 -9.41
C GLY A 16 -2.86 -9.31 -9.83
N GLU A 17 -4.00 -8.93 -10.41
CA GLU A 17 -4.93 -9.87 -11.03
C GLU A 17 -4.85 -9.74 -12.55
N ASP A 18 -4.71 -10.86 -13.25
CA ASP A 18 -4.65 -10.90 -14.72
C ASP A 18 -6.05 -10.69 -15.35
N GLU A 19 -7.10 -11.09 -14.63
CA GLU A 19 -8.49 -11.02 -15.09
C GLU A 19 -9.27 -9.88 -14.43
N GLY A 20 -10.13 -9.23 -15.23
CA GLY A 20 -11.04 -8.20 -14.73
C GLY A 20 -12.13 -8.82 -13.86
N GLN A 21 -12.34 -8.24 -12.67
CA GLN A 21 -13.35 -8.69 -11.72
C GLN A 21 -14.72 -8.14 -12.09
N ARG A 22 -15.73 -9.01 -12.20
CA ARG A 22 -17.07 -8.56 -12.55
C ARG A 22 -17.71 -7.82 -11.38
N ALA A 23 -18.19 -6.61 -11.63
CA ALA A 23 -18.89 -5.79 -10.65
C ALA A 23 -20.27 -5.37 -11.16
N GLU A 24 -21.26 -5.38 -10.26
CA GLU A 24 -22.55 -4.75 -10.50
C GLU A 24 -22.67 -3.48 -9.67
N ALA A 25 -22.60 -2.32 -10.33
CA ALA A 25 -22.60 -1.03 -9.66
C ALA A 25 -23.92 -0.29 -9.84
N LEU A 26 -24.33 0.46 -8.81
CA LEU A 26 -25.45 1.39 -8.93
C LEU A 26 -25.02 2.59 -9.78
N PRO A 27 -25.83 3.03 -10.75
CA PRO A 27 -25.48 4.17 -11.60
C PRO A 27 -25.38 5.49 -10.82
N THR A 28 -25.89 5.53 -9.59
CA THR A 28 -25.83 6.70 -8.70
C THR A 28 -24.50 6.83 -7.96
N LEU A 29 -23.65 5.78 -7.96
CA LEU A 29 -22.33 5.85 -7.31
C LEU A 29 -21.42 6.76 -8.11
N THR A 30 -20.63 7.57 -7.41
CA THR A 30 -19.48 8.23 -8.03
C THR A 30 -18.36 7.23 -8.28
N LEU A 31 -17.45 7.54 -9.20
CA LEU A 31 -16.25 6.74 -9.41
C LEU A 31 -15.38 6.65 -8.15
N GLN A 32 -15.29 7.73 -7.36
CA GLN A 32 -14.59 7.71 -6.07
C GLN A 32 -15.23 6.71 -5.08
N GLN A 33 -16.55 6.62 -5.07
CA GLN A 33 -17.27 5.64 -4.25
C GLN A 33 -17.06 4.22 -4.79
N LEU A 34 -17.06 4.02 -6.11
CA LEU A 34 -16.74 2.74 -6.72
C LEU A 34 -15.37 2.24 -6.25
N ILE A 35 -14.33 3.09 -6.32
CA ILE A 35 -12.99 2.76 -5.78
C ILE A 35 -13.09 2.33 -4.32
N ALA A 36 -13.78 3.11 -3.47
CA ALA A 36 -13.89 2.78 -2.05
C ALA A 36 -14.63 1.45 -1.78
N HIS A 37 -15.60 1.11 -2.62
CA HIS A 37 -16.28 -0.18 -2.56
C HIS A 37 -15.37 -1.32 -3.02
N THR A 38 -14.66 -1.15 -4.15
CA THR A 38 -13.67 -2.12 -4.65
C THR A 38 -12.61 -2.41 -3.60
N LEU A 39 -11.97 -1.39 -3.02
CA LEU A 39 -10.93 -1.58 -2.00
C LEU A 39 -11.45 -2.31 -0.75
N ARG A 40 -12.71 -2.12 -0.39
CA ARG A 40 -13.34 -2.82 0.74
C ARG A 40 -13.59 -4.30 0.44
N GLU A 41 -14.04 -4.59 -0.78
CA GLU A 41 -14.30 -5.95 -1.25
C GLU A 41 -13.00 -6.75 -1.36
N PHE A 42 -11.96 -6.14 -1.92
CA PHE A 42 -10.64 -6.74 -2.11
C PHE A 42 -9.66 -6.43 -0.98
N ARG A 43 -10.15 -6.22 0.26
CA ARG A 43 -9.32 -5.92 1.44
C ARG A 43 -8.22 -6.95 1.73
N ASP A 44 -8.41 -8.18 1.25
CA ASP A 44 -7.46 -9.27 1.47
C ASP A 44 -6.34 -9.26 0.42
N ASN A 45 -6.45 -8.51 -0.67
CA ASN A 45 -5.40 -8.35 -1.68
C ASN A 45 -4.22 -7.54 -1.09
N GLU A 46 -3.02 -8.12 -1.11
CA GLU A 46 -1.82 -7.54 -0.48
C GLU A 46 -1.25 -6.33 -1.21
N LEU A 47 -1.64 -6.13 -2.47
CA LEU A 47 -1.17 -5.08 -3.37
C LEU A 47 -2.11 -3.87 -3.41
N LEU A 48 -3.20 -3.89 -2.64
CA LEU A 48 -4.14 -2.78 -2.53
C LEU A 48 -3.94 -1.99 -1.23
N VAL A 49 -3.71 -0.70 -1.38
CA VAL A 49 -3.69 0.28 -0.29
C VAL A 49 -5.13 0.64 0.07
N GLY A 50 -5.48 0.62 1.36
CA GLY A 50 -6.85 0.86 1.83
C GLY A 50 -7.39 2.29 1.65
N ASN A 51 -6.61 3.20 1.07
CA ASN A 51 -6.98 4.61 0.86
C ASN A 51 -7.52 4.84 -0.57
N PRO A 52 -8.83 5.14 -0.73
CA PRO A 52 -9.42 5.40 -2.05
C PRO A 52 -8.80 6.57 -2.81
N HIS A 53 -8.20 7.55 -2.12
CA HIS A 53 -7.55 8.69 -2.77
C HIS A 53 -6.18 8.36 -3.37
N ALA A 54 -5.61 7.20 -3.02
CA ALA A 54 -4.37 6.70 -3.61
C ALA A 54 -4.57 6.18 -5.05
N TYR A 55 -5.81 6.13 -5.54
CA TYR A 55 -6.13 5.54 -6.84
C TYR A 55 -6.84 6.51 -7.79
N SER A 56 -6.66 6.26 -9.09
CA SER A 56 -7.51 6.72 -10.19
C SER A 56 -8.18 5.51 -10.85
N LEU A 57 -9.20 5.80 -11.66
CA LEU A 57 -9.76 4.82 -12.60
C LEU A 57 -9.43 5.26 -14.01
N GLU A 58 -8.94 4.33 -14.80
CA GLU A 58 -8.75 4.49 -16.24
C GLU A 58 -9.78 3.64 -16.99
N ASP A 59 -10.20 4.11 -18.16
CA ASP A 59 -11.03 3.32 -19.06
C ASP A 59 -10.21 2.30 -19.87
N GLY A 60 -10.87 1.60 -20.81
CA GLY A 60 -10.20 0.65 -21.70
C GLY A 60 -9.18 1.27 -22.67
N ALA A 61 -9.20 2.59 -22.85
CA ALA A 61 -8.23 3.34 -23.66
C ALA A 61 -7.05 3.86 -22.83
N GLY A 62 -7.08 3.72 -21.50
CA GLY A 62 -6.08 4.25 -20.57
C GLY A 62 -6.31 5.72 -20.20
N GLU A 63 -7.48 6.29 -20.50
CA GLU A 63 -7.80 7.66 -20.12
C GLU A 63 -8.26 7.69 -18.65
N THR A 64 -7.65 8.57 -17.86
CA THR A 64 -8.05 8.77 -16.46
C THR A 64 -9.41 9.46 -16.38
N LEU A 65 -10.36 8.81 -15.72
CA LEU A 65 -11.72 9.28 -15.55
C LEU A 65 -11.86 10.26 -14.36
N PRO A 66 -12.75 11.27 -14.45
CA PRO A 66 -13.01 12.19 -13.35
C PRO A 66 -13.74 11.49 -12.19
N LEU A 67 -13.19 11.55 -10.97
CA LEU A 67 -13.67 10.70 -9.88
C LEU A 67 -15.01 11.14 -9.23
N ASP A 68 -15.39 12.40 -9.41
CA ASP A 68 -16.60 12.97 -8.82
C ASP A 68 -17.86 12.74 -9.68
N ILE A 69 -17.71 12.23 -10.90
CA ILE A 69 -18.83 11.91 -11.79
C ILE A 69 -19.53 10.62 -11.35
N ARG A 70 -20.85 10.56 -11.57
CA ARG A 70 -21.62 9.33 -11.35
C ARG A 70 -21.44 8.35 -12.51
N LEU A 71 -21.47 7.05 -12.20
CA LEU A 71 -21.34 5.98 -13.19
C LEU A 71 -22.37 6.08 -14.32
N GLY A 72 -23.63 6.42 -13.99
CA GLY A 72 -24.69 6.55 -14.99
C GLY A 72 -24.51 7.74 -15.95
N GLU A 73 -23.64 8.69 -15.62
CA GLU A 73 -23.37 9.90 -16.44
C GLU A 73 -22.25 9.67 -17.45
N LEU A 74 -21.41 8.64 -17.27
CA LEU A 74 -20.27 8.32 -18.13
C LEU A 74 -20.64 7.61 -19.45
N MET A 75 -21.92 7.32 -19.69
CA MET A 75 -22.39 6.57 -20.87
C MET A 75 -21.58 5.30 -21.17
N LEU A 76 -21.18 4.56 -20.12
CA LEU A 76 -20.42 3.32 -20.25
C LEU A 76 -21.31 2.19 -20.79
N ASP A 77 -20.75 1.36 -21.66
CA ASP A 77 -21.40 0.15 -22.16
C ASP A 77 -21.42 -0.97 -21.10
N GLU A 78 -22.31 -1.94 -21.27
CA GLU A 78 -22.28 -3.15 -20.43
C GLU A 78 -20.97 -3.92 -20.67
N GLY A 79 -20.28 -4.27 -19.59
CA GLY A 79 -19.01 -4.97 -19.64
C GLY A 79 -17.79 -4.07 -19.86
N THR A 80 -17.94 -2.74 -19.85
CA THR A 80 -16.79 -1.84 -19.91
C THR A 80 -15.78 -2.19 -18.82
N THR A 81 -14.51 -2.23 -19.23
CA THR A 81 -13.39 -2.47 -18.33
C THR A 81 -12.89 -1.14 -17.76
N LEU A 82 -12.79 -1.07 -16.44
CA LEU A 82 -12.15 0.01 -15.70
C LEU A 82 -10.91 -0.54 -15.02
N THR A 83 -9.80 0.18 -15.11
CA THR A 83 -8.53 -0.22 -14.48
C THR A 83 -8.28 0.65 -13.27
N LEU A 84 -8.06 0.02 -12.12
CA LEU A 84 -7.68 0.69 -10.89
C LEU A 84 -6.17 0.94 -10.90
N VAL A 85 -5.77 2.21 -10.92
CA VAL A 85 -4.36 2.62 -11.06
C VAL A 85 -3.90 3.40 -9.84
N GLU A 86 -2.78 2.99 -9.25
CA GLU A 86 -2.15 3.73 -8.15
C GLU A 86 -1.58 5.06 -8.65
N LYS A 87 -1.95 6.15 -7.97
CA LYS A 87 -1.42 7.47 -8.24
C LYS A 87 0.04 7.57 -7.81
N PRO A 88 0.91 8.18 -8.61
CA PRO A 88 2.28 8.46 -8.20
C PRO A 88 2.29 9.46 -7.04
N GLN A 89 3.13 9.22 -6.03
CA GLN A 89 3.40 10.18 -4.96
C GLN A 89 4.65 11.02 -5.29
N PRO A 90 4.71 12.28 -4.81
CA PRO A 90 5.91 13.10 -4.90
C PRO A 90 7.05 12.44 -4.14
N ILE A 91 8.26 12.44 -4.71
CA ILE A 91 9.44 11.83 -4.11
C ILE A 91 10.11 12.86 -3.18
N PRO A 92 10.40 12.52 -1.92
CA PRO A 92 11.19 13.36 -1.02
C PRO A 92 12.57 13.70 -1.59
N LYS A 93 13.12 14.88 -1.25
CA LYS A 93 14.39 15.37 -1.82
C LYS A 93 15.58 14.43 -1.59
N LYS A 94 15.57 13.67 -0.49
CA LYS A 94 16.63 12.73 -0.09
C LYS A 94 16.34 11.29 -0.50
N ALA A 95 15.29 11.05 -1.27
CA ALA A 95 14.87 9.72 -1.69
C ALA A 95 14.95 9.54 -3.20
N GLN A 96 14.99 8.29 -3.62
CA GLN A 96 14.91 7.88 -5.01
C GLN A 96 13.62 7.09 -5.23
N ARG A 97 13.07 7.13 -6.43
CA ARG A 97 11.90 6.30 -6.77
C ARG A 97 12.25 4.83 -6.61
N ALA A 98 11.38 4.06 -5.96
CA ALA A 98 11.52 2.61 -5.96
C ALA A 98 11.36 2.09 -7.40
N ALA A 99 12.33 1.32 -7.88
CA ALA A 99 12.30 0.75 -9.23
C ALA A 99 11.17 -0.29 -9.39
N GLU A 100 10.89 -1.05 -8.33
CA GLU A 100 9.85 -2.08 -8.28
C GLU A 100 8.61 -1.61 -7.51
N ARG A 101 7.54 -2.41 -7.62
CA ARG A 101 6.33 -2.23 -6.81
C ARG A 101 6.48 -2.92 -5.47
N LEU A 102 6.95 -2.16 -4.49
CA LEU A 102 7.19 -2.57 -3.12
C LEU A 102 6.04 -2.16 -2.19
N TYR A 103 5.69 -3.06 -1.26
CA TYR A 103 4.68 -2.80 -0.24
C TYR A 103 5.13 -3.30 1.13
N LEU A 104 4.60 -2.66 2.16
CA LEU A 104 4.56 -3.20 3.52
C LEU A 104 3.11 -3.44 3.90
N ARG A 105 2.78 -4.66 4.33
CA ARG A 105 1.43 -5.00 4.82
C ARG A 105 1.45 -5.30 6.31
N GLU A 106 0.62 -4.60 7.07
CA GLU A 106 0.38 -4.94 8.47
C GLU A 106 -0.44 -6.22 8.59
N VAL A 107 0.05 -7.18 9.36
CA VAL A 107 -0.55 -8.51 9.42
C VAL A 107 -1.92 -8.50 10.11
N ARG A 108 -2.09 -7.78 11.23
CA ARG A 108 -3.32 -7.85 12.04
C ARG A 108 -4.49 -7.08 11.42
N GLN A 109 -4.22 -5.89 10.90
CA GLN A 109 -5.20 -4.96 10.32
C GLN A 109 -5.37 -5.18 8.82
N SER A 110 -4.48 -5.96 8.19
CA SER A 110 -4.47 -6.16 6.74
C SER A 110 -4.37 -4.85 5.96
N GLU A 111 -3.64 -3.87 6.51
CA GLU A 111 -3.43 -2.58 5.86
C GLU A 111 -2.11 -2.61 5.10
N SER A 112 -2.16 -2.39 3.79
CA SER A 112 -0.98 -2.26 2.94
C SER A 112 -0.61 -0.81 2.69
N VAL A 113 0.69 -0.54 2.63
CA VAL A 113 1.25 0.75 2.22
C VAL A 113 2.25 0.53 1.08
N ARG A 114 2.08 1.29 0.00
CA ARG A 114 2.98 1.33 -1.15
C ARG A 114 4.25 2.11 -0.81
N LEU A 115 5.42 1.53 -1.08
CA LEU A 115 6.71 2.21 -0.92
C LEU A 115 7.12 2.92 -2.22
N HIS A 116 6.67 4.16 -2.41
CA HIS A 116 6.93 4.91 -3.64
C HIS A 116 8.40 5.33 -3.83
N TRP A 117 9.18 5.36 -2.73
CA TRP A 117 10.57 5.79 -2.73
C TRP A 117 11.41 4.98 -1.75
N LEU A 118 12.73 5.08 -1.89
CA LEU A 118 13.73 4.53 -0.97
C LEU A 118 14.79 5.61 -0.65
N PRO A 119 15.34 5.67 0.58
CA PRO A 119 15.00 4.82 1.72
C PRO A 119 13.57 5.08 2.22
N ALA A 120 12.84 4.01 2.51
CA ALA A 120 11.47 4.04 3.01
C ALA A 120 11.50 3.86 4.52
N VAL A 121 11.24 4.93 5.27
CA VAL A 121 11.36 4.93 6.73
C VAL A 121 10.01 4.57 7.36
N VAL A 122 10.04 3.67 8.35
CA VAL A 122 8.90 3.33 9.20
C VAL A 122 9.18 3.80 10.63
N GLY A 123 8.16 4.39 11.25
CA GLY A 123 8.27 4.88 12.62
C GLY A 123 7.09 5.77 12.98
N ARG A 124 7.33 6.75 13.85
CA ARG A 124 6.32 7.75 14.26
C ARG A 124 6.70 9.13 13.77
N ARG A 125 5.71 9.89 13.32
CA ARG A 125 5.91 11.30 12.99
C ARG A 125 6.35 12.12 14.21
N SER A 126 7.16 13.14 13.96
CA SER A 126 7.66 14.03 15.01
C SER A 126 7.99 15.39 14.43
N GLU A 127 7.35 16.46 14.92
CA GLU A 127 7.58 17.84 14.46
C GLU A 127 9.04 18.29 14.58
N GLN A 128 9.79 17.68 15.50
CA GLN A 128 11.19 17.99 15.79
C GLN A 128 12.20 17.38 14.79
N LEU A 129 11.76 16.52 13.86
CA LEU A 129 12.64 15.83 12.93
C LEU A 129 12.45 16.37 11.51
N ALA A 130 13.54 16.82 10.89
CA ALA A 130 13.53 17.40 9.54
C ALA A 130 13.12 16.40 8.45
N ASP A 131 13.43 15.11 8.63
CA ASP A 131 13.25 14.07 7.62
C ASP A 131 11.92 13.32 7.79
N ASN A 132 10.82 14.01 8.11
CA ASN A 132 9.47 13.41 8.15
C ASN A 132 8.95 13.07 6.75
N ASP A 133 9.52 13.68 5.72
CA ASP A 133 9.22 13.40 4.33
C ASP A 133 9.62 11.97 3.91
N LEU A 134 10.65 11.39 4.54
CA LEU A 134 11.04 9.99 4.29
C LEU A 134 10.13 8.94 4.96
N LEU A 135 9.26 9.36 5.89
CA LEU A 135 8.36 8.46 6.62
C LEU A 135 7.26 7.95 5.67
N VAL A 136 7.37 6.68 5.26
CA VAL A 136 6.40 6.02 4.38
C VAL A 136 5.19 5.51 5.17
N LEU A 137 5.43 5.12 6.42
CA LEU A 137 4.41 4.56 7.31
C LEU A 137 4.54 5.21 8.68
N ASP A 138 3.53 6.02 9.02
CA ASP A 138 3.41 6.67 10.31
C ASP A 138 2.55 5.84 11.27
N LEU A 139 3.21 5.23 12.24
CA LEU A 139 2.63 4.34 13.23
C LEU A 139 2.06 5.10 14.45
N SER A 140 2.05 6.43 14.45
CA SER A 140 1.62 7.24 15.61
C SER A 140 0.22 6.91 16.12
N ASN A 141 -0.70 6.57 15.21
CA ASN A 141 -2.11 6.32 15.51
C ASN A 141 -2.46 4.83 15.65
N TRP A 142 -1.48 3.94 15.57
CA TRP A 142 -1.74 2.50 15.64
C TRP A 142 -1.88 2.02 17.09
N PRO A 143 -2.69 0.98 17.35
CA PRO A 143 -2.66 0.25 18.62
C PRO A 143 -1.22 -0.23 18.87
N SER A 144 -0.61 0.17 19.99
CA SER A 144 0.83 -0.03 20.32
C SER A 144 1.86 0.80 19.54
N GLY A 145 1.44 1.71 18.67
CA GLY A 145 2.30 2.60 17.91
C GLY A 145 3.28 3.40 18.79
N GLN A 146 2.86 3.80 19.99
CA GLN A 146 3.70 4.55 20.95
C GLN A 146 4.97 3.81 21.41
N ARG A 147 5.03 2.49 21.23
CA ARG A 147 6.22 1.67 21.55
C ARG A 147 7.24 1.65 20.41
N VAL A 148 6.88 2.22 19.26
CA VAL A 148 7.73 2.36 18.10
C VAL A 148 8.48 3.70 18.14
N SER A 149 9.74 3.65 17.73
CA SER A 149 10.60 4.82 17.65
C SER A 149 10.13 5.77 16.54
N ARG A 150 10.46 7.05 16.65
CA ARG A 150 10.13 8.04 15.61
C ARG A 150 10.75 7.68 14.25
N ARG A 151 11.95 7.14 14.29
CA ARG A 151 12.63 6.45 13.18
C ARG A 151 12.99 5.09 13.73
N HIS A 152 12.40 4.02 13.22
CA HIS A 152 12.60 2.70 13.80
C HIS A 152 13.36 1.81 12.84
N VAL A 153 12.86 1.68 11.62
CA VAL A 153 13.55 0.96 10.55
C VAL A 153 13.48 1.75 9.25
N ALA A 154 14.44 1.53 8.37
CA ALA A 154 14.36 1.92 6.97
C ALA A 154 14.50 0.69 6.07
N LEU A 155 13.72 0.68 4.99
CA LEU A 155 14.03 -0.19 3.86
C LEU A 155 14.91 0.58 2.87
N VAL A 156 16.00 -0.06 2.47
CA VAL A 156 17.01 0.49 1.57
C VAL A 156 17.25 -0.51 0.44
N GLN A 157 17.60 -0.01 -0.74
CA GLN A 157 18.06 -0.85 -1.84
C GLN A 157 19.59 -0.75 -1.96
N GLU A 158 20.25 -1.89 -2.10
CA GLU A 158 21.70 -2.02 -2.30
C GLU A 158 21.97 -3.04 -3.39
N ASP A 159 22.78 -2.70 -4.40
CA ASP A 159 23.27 -3.64 -5.42
C ASP A 159 22.24 -4.68 -5.95
N GLY A 160 20.99 -4.25 -6.14
CA GLY A 160 19.91 -5.09 -6.66
C GLY A 160 19.13 -5.91 -5.63
N TYR A 161 19.42 -5.81 -4.33
CA TYR A 161 18.66 -6.41 -3.23
C TYR A 161 18.13 -5.36 -2.24
N TYR A 162 17.24 -5.79 -1.35
CA TYR A 162 16.64 -4.95 -0.31
C TYR A 162 17.19 -5.30 1.06
N VAL A 163 17.32 -4.28 1.90
CA VAL A 163 17.88 -4.37 3.25
C VAL A 163 16.97 -3.66 4.24
N VAL A 164 16.74 -4.29 5.39
CA VAL A 164 16.20 -3.63 6.57
C VAL A 164 17.36 -3.06 7.36
N GLN A 165 17.33 -1.76 7.62
CA GLN A 165 18.27 -1.08 8.49
C GLN A 165 17.55 -0.63 9.77
N LEU A 166 18.11 -0.97 10.93
CA LEU A 166 17.63 -0.49 12.21
C LEU A 166 18.10 0.95 12.44
N LEU A 167 17.17 1.85 12.80
CA LEU A 167 17.41 3.28 13.03
C LEU A 167 17.17 3.70 14.49
N SER A 168 17.05 2.73 15.40
CA SER A 168 16.86 3.01 16.83
C SER A 168 17.33 1.87 17.71
N ALA A 169 17.53 2.13 19.00
CA ALA A 169 17.88 1.11 19.99
C ALA A 169 16.76 0.10 20.34
N ASN A 170 15.57 0.22 19.75
CA ASN A 170 14.48 -0.75 19.97
C ASN A 170 14.57 -1.84 18.90
N PRO A 171 14.71 -3.13 19.27
CA PRO A 171 15.02 -4.18 18.32
C PRO A 171 13.84 -4.55 17.41
N VAL A 172 14.18 -5.08 16.24
CA VAL A 172 13.25 -5.75 15.33
C VAL A 172 13.77 -7.14 15.00
N THR A 173 12.86 -8.11 14.91
CA THR A 173 13.19 -9.46 14.45
C THR A 173 12.62 -9.68 13.05
N LEU A 174 13.46 -10.15 12.12
CA LEU A 174 13.01 -10.61 10.81
C LEU A 174 12.54 -12.06 10.92
N TRP A 175 11.39 -12.36 10.33
CA TRP A 175 10.82 -13.71 10.29
C TRP A 175 10.60 -14.16 8.86
N ARG A 176 10.85 -15.45 8.61
CA ARG A 176 10.61 -16.12 7.33
C ARG A 176 9.96 -17.46 7.59
N ASN A 177 8.86 -17.76 6.89
CA ASN A 177 8.12 -19.01 7.05
C ASN A 177 7.83 -19.35 8.53
N ASP A 178 7.34 -18.36 9.28
CA ASP A 178 7.02 -18.46 10.71
C ASP A 178 8.20 -18.78 11.65
N GLN A 179 9.44 -18.56 11.20
CA GLN A 179 10.64 -18.72 12.01
C GLN A 179 11.46 -17.43 12.09
N PRO A 180 12.05 -17.09 13.26
CA PRO A 180 12.95 -15.95 13.36
C PRO A 180 14.24 -16.22 12.57
N VAL A 181 14.63 -15.27 11.73
CA VAL A 181 15.86 -15.32 10.93
C VAL A 181 16.99 -14.59 11.66
N VAL A 182 16.73 -13.36 12.09
CA VAL A 182 17.71 -12.49 12.76
C VAL A 182 16.98 -11.46 13.62
N THR A 183 17.59 -11.08 14.74
CA THR A 183 17.15 -9.92 15.54
C THR A 183 18.18 -8.81 15.37
N LEU A 184 17.75 -7.68 14.81
CA LEU A 184 18.55 -6.46 14.75
C LEU A 184 18.37 -5.72 16.07
N SER A 185 19.47 -5.47 16.78
CA SER A 185 19.44 -4.88 18.13
C SER A 185 20.37 -3.68 18.30
N GLU A 186 21.28 -3.46 17.35
CA GLU A 186 22.19 -2.31 17.36
C GLU A 186 21.77 -1.27 16.32
N GLU A 187 21.77 0.01 16.70
CA GLU A 187 21.43 1.08 15.76
C GLU A 187 22.42 1.13 14.59
N GLY A 188 21.90 1.16 13.37
CA GLY A 188 22.68 1.05 12.15
C GLY A 188 22.91 -0.38 11.67
N GLU A 189 22.53 -1.40 12.43
CA GLU A 189 22.57 -2.80 12.01
C GLU A 189 21.66 -3.01 10.78
N ARG A 190 22.11 -3.89 9.87
CA ARG A 190 21.51 -4.08 8.56
C ARG A 190 21.42 -5.56 8.24
N HIS A 191 20.32 -5.97 7.63
CA HIS A 191 20.18 -7.33 7.15
C HIS A 191 19.35 -7.37 5.86
N PRO A 192 19.72 -8.22 4.88
CA PRO A 192 18.91 -8.45 3.70
C PRO A 192 17.48 -8.89 4.06
N ILE A 193 16.51 -8.46 3.26
CA ILE A 193 15.12 -8.88 3.39
C ILE A 193 14.61 -9.40 2.04
N GLU A 194 13.84 -10.49 2.09
CA GLU A 194 13.23 -11.11 0.92
C GLU A 194 11.73 -10.87 0.89
N ALA A 195 11.13 -10.95 -0.31
CA ALA A 195 9.69 -10.89 -0.46
C ALA A 195 9.02 -12.01 0.35
N GLY A 196 8.03 -11.64 1.16
CA GLY A 196 7.32 -12.52 2.09
C GLY A 196 7.82 -12.48 3.52
N ASP A 197 9.02 -11.94 3.78
CA ASP A 197 9.56 -11.80 5.14
C ASP A 197 8.71 -10.83 5.97
N LEU A 198 8.65 -11.08 7.28
CA LEU A 198 7.99 -10.20 8.26
C LEU A 198 9.03 -9.43 9.06
N ILE A 199 8.81 -8.13 9.20
CA ILE A 199 9.53 -7.26 10.14
C ILE A 199 8.68 -7.15 11.40
N LYS A 200 9.10 -7.82 12.48
CA LYS A 200 8.42 -7.79 13.77
C LYS A 200 9.08 -6.77 14.68
N PHE A 201 8.29 -5.85 15.20
CA PHE A 201 8.75 -4.84 16.14
C PHE A 201 8.69 -5.44 17.55
N ASP A 202 9.82 -5.77 18.16
CA ASP A 202 9.84 -6.65 19.35
C ASP A 202 9.19 -6.02 20.60
N ARG A 203 9.11 -4.69 20.63
CA ARG A 203 8.45 -3.95 21.71
C ARG A 203 7.00 -3.61 21.40
N SER A 204 6.44 -4.00 20.27
CA SER A 204 5.02 -3.85 19.96
C SER A 204 4.46 -5.17 19.40
N ASP A 205 3.20 -5.15 19.03
CA ASP A 205 2.53 -6.26 18.36
C ASP A 205 2.48 -6.08 16.83
N ILE A 206 3.17 -5.05 16.32
CA ILE A 206 3.20 -4.67 14.91
C ILE A 206 4.12 -5.62 14.14
N GLN A 207 3.59 -6.14 13.03
CA GLN A 207 4.32 -6.97 12.09
C GLN A 207 4.05 -6.49 10.68
N LEU A 208 5.11 -6.25 9.91
CA LEU A 208 5.02 -5.75 8.55
C LEU A 208 5.58 -6.78 7.57
N LYS A 209 4.74 -7.32 6.70
CA LYS A 209 5.15 -8.20 5.60
C LYS A 209 5.72 -7.37 4.46
N PHE A 210 6.93 -7.69 4.03
CA PHE A 210 7.56 -7.08 2.86
C PHE A 210 7.10 -7.79 1.59
N ILE A 211 6.61 -7.03 0.62
CA ILE A 211 6.06 -7.57 -0.63
C ILE A 211 6.74 -6.87 -1.80
N VAL A 212 7.12 -7.68 -2.79
CA VAL A 212 7.69 -7.21 -4.05
C VAL A 212 6.81 -7.73 -5.19
N GLN A 213 6.15 -6.82 -5.88
CA GLN A 213 5.52 -7.09 -7.17
C GLN A 213 6.53 -6.74 -8.27
N LYS A 214 7.06 -7.78 -8.92
CA LYS A 214 7.89 -7.62 -10.11
C LYS A 214 7.05 -6.96 -11.21
N ALA A 215 7.64 -6.03 -11.95
CA ALA A 215 7.02 -5.54 -13.17
C ALA A 215 6.88 -6.74 -14.13
N GLY A 216 5.65 -7.02 -14.57
CA GLY A 216 5.39 -7.95 -15.68
C GLY A 216 5.87 -7.39 -17.00
#